data_AF-G2FPP9-F1
#
_entry.id   AF-G2FPP9-F1
#
_cell.length_a   1.000
_cell.length_b   1.000
_cell.length_c   1.000
_cell.angle_alpha   90.00
_cell.angle_beta   90.00
_cell.angle_gamma   90.00
#
_symmetry.space_group_name_H-M   'P 1'
#
loop_
_entity.id
_entity.type
_entity.pdbx_description
1 polymer ?
#
loop_
_entity_poly.entity_id
_entity_poly.type
_entity_poly.pdbx_seq_one_letter_code
_entity_poly.pdbx_strand_id
1 'polypeptide(L)' 'MCCGAMVWTKLGRLVYGASDIDLCNLLGENGSHCCQIVFENSSFKPEVTAGILRDESLQVLASYFYHNIKVKF' A
#
# COMPACT_ATOMS: atom_id res chain seq x y z
N MET A 1 -6.75 4.51 5.70
CA MET A 1 -8.18 4.35 5.35
C MET A 1 -8.53 2.95 4.87
N CYS A 2 -7.95 2.46 3.75
CA CYS A 2 -8.36 1.18 3.11
C CYS A 2 -8.31 -0.04 4.03
N CYS A 3 -7.32 -0.14 4.93
CA CYS A 3 -7.22 -1.26 5.88
C CYS A 3 -8.43 -1.37 6.80
N GLY A 4 -9.02 -0.24 7.24
CA GLY A 4 -10.25 -0.27 8.03
C GLY A 4 -11.43 -0.83 7.23
N ALA A 5 -11.56 -0.46 5.95
CA ALA A 5 -12.61 -1.01 5.08
C ALA A 5 -12.44 -2.53 4.87
N MET A 6 -11.20 -3.01 4.75
CA MET A 6 -10.89 -4.45 4.66
C MET A 6 -11.31 -5.21 5.92
N VAL A 7 -11.12 -4.61 7.10
CA VAL A 7 -11.60 -5.18 8.38
C VAL A 7 -13.13 -5.22 8.43
N TRP A 8 -13.80 -4.11 8.09
CA TRP A 8 -15.27 -4.00 8.09
C TRP A 8 -15.95 -5.01 7.15
N THR A 9 -15.35 -5.25 5.99
CA THR A 9 -15.85 -6.21 4.99
C THR A 9 -15.49 -7.66 5.31
N LYS A 10 -14.75 -7.90 6.39
CA LYS A 10 -14.26 -9.22 6.81
C LYS A 10 -13.46 -9.93 5.71
N LEU A 11 -12.54 -9.21 5.04
CA LEU A 11 -11.69 -9.75 3.98
C LEU A 11 -10.79 -10.89 4.48
N GLY A 12 -10.96 -12.12 3.97
CA GLY A 12 -10.14 -13.26 4.44
C GLY A 12 -8.64 -13.14 4.13
N ARG A 13 -8.28 -12.58 2.96
CA ARG A 13 -6.89 -12.46 2.51
C ARG A 13 -6.66 -11.19 1.69
N LEU A 14 -5.55 -10.51 1.98
CA LEU A 14 -5.04 -9.39 1.22
C LEU A 14 -3.75 -9.81 0.51
N VAL A 15 -3.72 -9.63 -0.82
CA VAL A 15 -2.51 -9.81 -1.63
C VAL A 15 -2.24 -8.52 -2.39
N TYR A 16 -1.02 -7.99 -2.31
CA TYR A 16 -0.64 -6.75 -2.98
C TYR A 16 0.81 -6.77 -3.46
N GLY A 17 1.11 -5.93 -4.46
CA GLY A 17 2.46 -5.73 -5.00
C GLY A 17 3.23 -4.64 -4.26
N ALA A 18 3.07 -3.39 -4.66
CA ALA A 18 3.69 -2.24 -3.98
C ALA A 18 2.95 -1.86 -2.68
N SER A 19 3.71 -1.54 -1.63
CA SER A 19 3.20 -1.05 -0.35
C SER A 19 3.01 0.48 -0.34
N ASP A 20 2.38 0.99 0.72
CA ASP A 20 2.30 2.43 0.98
C ASP A 20 3.71 3.06 1.13
N ILE A 21 4.63 2.34 1.79
CA ILE A 21 6.04 2.76 1.92
C ILE A 21 6.71 2.84 0.55
N ASP A 22 6.45 1.89 -0.33
CA ASP A 22 7.00 1.88 -1.69
C ASP A 22 6.55 3.10 -2.50
N LEU A 23 5.25 3.39 -2.47
CA LEU A 23 4.69 4.56 -3.14
C LEU A 23 5.23 5.86 -2.54
N CYS A 24 5.21 6.01 -1.22
CA CYS A 24 5.69 7.23 -0.57
C CYS A 24 7.18 7.45 -0.81
N ASN A 25 8.02 6.41 -0.75
CA ASN A 25 9.44 6.52 -1.11
C ASN A 25 9.63 7.00 -2.55
N LEU A 26 8.82 6.50 -3.49
CA LEU A 26 8.83 6.95 -4.89
C LEU A 26 8.43 8.42 -5.04
N LEU A 27 7.56 8.92 -4.17
CA LEU A 27 7.11 10.31 -4.13
C LEU A 27 8.00 11.23 -3.27
N GLY A 28 9.00 10.69 -2.57
CA GLY A 28 9.83 11.46 -1.62
C GLY A 28 9.13 11.82 -0.31
N GLU A 29 8.10 11.07 0.07
CA GLU A 29 7.33 11.22 1.31
C GLU A 29 7.57 10.05 2.28
N ASN A 30 7.15 10.23 3.54
CA ASN A 30 7.21 9.15 4.54
C ASN A 30 5.94 8.29 4.48
N GLY A 31 6.09 7.02 4.10
CA GLY A 31 5.00 6.05 4.13
C GLY A 31 4.78 5.43 5.51
N SER A 32 3.81 4.53 5.60
CA SER A 32 3.41 3.88 6.86
C SER A 32 3.09 2.40 6.69
N HIS A 33 3.34 1.62 7.75
CA HIS A 33 2.95 0.21 7.86
C HIS A 33 1.44 0.06 8.16
N CYS A 34 0.58 0.70 7.36
CA CYS A 34 -0.87 0.80 7.62
C CYS A 34 -1.56 -0.55 7.82
N CYS A 35 -1.21 -1.57 7.01
CA CYS A 35 -1.78 -2.92 7.14
C CYS A 35 -1.46 -3.52 8.51
N GLN A 36 -0.19 -3.45 8.93
CA GLN A 36 0.25 -3.97 10.22
C GLN A 36 -0.48 -3.27 11.37
N ILE A 37 -0.42 -1.95 11.42
CA ILE A 37 -0.99 -1.13 12.50
C ILE A 37 -2.49 -1.41 12.65
N VAL A 38 -3.25 -1.40 11.55
CA VAL A 38 -4.71 -1.56 11.62
C VAL A 38 -5.09 -3.00 11.92
N PHE A 39 -4.48 -3.99 11.26
CA PHE A 39 -4.86 -5.38 11.44
C PHE A 39 -4.45 -5.91 12.81
N GLU A 40 -3.29 -5.54 13.36
CA GLU A 40 -2.87 -5.95 14.71
C GLU A 40 -3.86 -5.48 15.79
N ASN A 41 -4.46 -4.29 15.60
CA ASN A 41 -5.41 -3.66 16.52
C ASN A 41 -6.89 -3.96 16.19
N SER A 42 -7.17 -4.89 15.27
CA SER A 42 -8.54 -5.23 14.87
C SER A 42 -8.94 -6.65 15.30
N SER A 43 -10.23 -6.86 15.62
CA SER A 43 -10.74 -8.20 15.96
C SER A 43 -10.72 -9.17 14.78
N PHE A 44 -10.79 -8.65 13.56
CA PHE A 44 -10.71 -9.43 12.33
C PHE A 44 -9.45 -9.01 11.56
N LYS A 45 -8.62 -10.00 11.20
CA LYS A 45 -7.28 -9.80 10.63
C LYS A 45 -7.13 -10.61 9.35
N PRO A 46 -7.09 -9.98 8.16
CA PRO A 46 -6.82 -10.68 6.92
C PRO A 46 -5.44 -11.34 6.94
N GLU A 47 -5.29 -12.50 6.29
CA GLU A 47 -3.97 -13.03 5.95
C GLU A 47 -3.32 -12.09 4.92
N VAL A 48 -2.08 -11.65 5.16
CA VAL A 48 -1.40 -10.69 4.27
C VAL A 48 -0.27 -11.37 3.50
N THR A 49 -0.31 -11.27 2.18
CA THR A 49 0.82 -11.60 1.30
C THR A 49 1.27 -10.33 0.57
N ALA A 50 2.40 -9.78 1.00
CA ALA A 50 2.96 -8.54 0.47
C ALA A 50 3.99 -8.82 -0.63
N GLY A 51 4.19 -7.85 -1.53
CA GLY A 51 5.31 -7.84 -2.46
C GLY A 51 5.14 -8.73 -3.70
N ILE A 52 3.93 -9.19 -4.02
CA ILE A 52 3.69 -9.99 -5.22
C ILE A 52 3.85 -9.11 -6.46
N LEU A 53 4.86 -9.40 -7.30
CA LEU A 53 5.22 -8.57 -8.46
C LEU A 53 5.50 -7.12 -8.08
N ARG A 54 6.26 -6.93 -6.99
CA ARG A 54 6.57 -5.60 -6.43
C ARG A 54 7.33 -4.73 -7.43
N ASP A 55 8.30 -5.29 -8.14
CA ASP A 55 9.15 -4.53 -9.05
C ASP A 55 8.36 -4.03 -10.27
N GLU A 56 7.49 -4.87 -10.83
CA GLU A 56 6.58 -4.49 -11.91
C GLU A 56 5.55 -3.47 -11.44
N SER A 57 5.03 -3.64 -10.21
CA SER A 57 4.13 -2.65 -9.60
C SER A 57 4.81 -1.30 -9.45
N LEU A 58 6.07 -1.28 -8.99
CA LEU A 58 6.89 -0.08 -8.87
C LEU A 58 7.17 0.57 -10.22
N GLN A 59 7.40 -0.21 -11.28
CA GLN A 59 7.58 0.32 -12.65
C GLN A 59 6.32 1.04 -13.14
N VAL A 60 5.13 0.47 -12.87
CA VAL A 60 3.85 1.10 -13.22
C VAL A 60 3.67 2.41 -12.44
N LEU A 61 3.92 2.39 -11.13
CA LEU A 61 3.83 3.59 -10.29
C LEU A 61 4.82 4.67 -10.74
N ALA A 62 6.08 4.31 -10.99
CA ALA A 62 7.11 5.23 -11.48
C ALA A 62 6.70 5.87 -12.81
N SER A 63 6.25 5.06 -13.76
CA SER A 63 5.80 5.54 -15.08
C SER A 63 4.61 6.48 -14.97
N TYR A 64 3.64 6.15 -14.09
CA TYR A 64 2.48 7.00 -13.85
C TYR A 64 2.86 8.34 -13.22
N PHE A 65 3.60 8.31 -12.11
CA PHE A 65 3.91 9.51 -11.35
C PHE A 65 4.98 10.39 -12.02
N TYR A 66 5.88 9.83 -12.84
CA TYR A 66 6.79 10.62 -13.68
C TYR A 66 6.06 11.64 -14.56
N HIS A 67 4.89 11.27 -15.09
CA HIS A 67 4.09 12.17 -15.94
C HIS A 67 3.07 13.02 -15.18
N ASN A 68 2.77 12.69 -13.91
CA ASN A 68 1.63 13.24 -13.18
C ASN A 68 1.98 13.92 -11.85
N ILE A 69 3.25 13.96 -11.45
CA ILE A 69 3.68 14.76 -10.30
C ILE A 69 3.67 16.24 -10.71
N LYS A 70 2.76 17.02 -10.10
CA LYS A 70 2.90 18.48 -10.04
C LYS A 70 4.05 18.78 -9.09
N VAL A 71 5.20 19.15 -9.65
CA VAL A 71 6.36 19.60 -8.87
C VAL A 71 5.91 20.71 -7.90
N LYS A 72 5.92 20.41 -6.60
CA LYS A 72 5.88 21.46 -5.57
C LYS A 72 7.30 22.01 -5.48
N PHE A 73 7.56 23.09 -6.22
CA PHE A 73 8.68 23.99 -5.98
C PHE A 73 8.46 24.75 -4.67
#